data_AF-A0AAN6EV73-F1
#
_entry.id   AF-A0AAN6EV73-F1
#
_cell.length_a   1.000
_cell.length_b   1.000
_cell.length_c   1.000
_cell.angle_alpha   90.00
_cell.angle_beta   90.00
_cell.angle_gamma   90.00
#
_symmetry.space_group_name_H-M   'P 1'
#
loop_
_entity.id
_entity.type
_entity.pdbx_description
1 polymer ?
#
loop_
_entity_poly.entity_id
_entity_poly.type
_entity_poly.pdbx_seq_one_letter_code
_entity_poly.pdbx_strand_id
1 'polypeptide(L)'
;MAQTPAQRRANEKHAKTVEKRMGKPETAYKKKETKKSPVGIAAVALLIFVVIAPLLIEQLRLIPAVWTFIMDLLARIGLVSK
;
A
#
# COMPACT_ATOMS: atom_id res chain seq x y z
N MET A 1 -34.13 -50.99 6.34
CA MET A 1 -35.34 -50.46 7.03
C MET A 1 -35.62 -49.07 6.51
N ALA A 2 -36.81 -48.85 5.93
CA ALA A 2 -37.23 -47.51 5.54
C ALA A 2 -37.62 -46.71 6.80
N GLN A 3 -37.34 -45.40 6.82
CA GLN A 3 -37.77 -44.56 7.93
C GLN A 3 -39.30 -44.53 8.03
N THR A 4 -39.81 -44.68 9.24
CA THR A 4 -41.24 -44.57 9.49
C THR A 4 -41.69 -43.10 9.33
N PRO A 5 -42.96 -42.84 8.98
CA PRO A 5 -43.48 -41.47 8.92
C PRO A 5 -43.29 -40.69 10.24
N ALA A 6 -43.31 -41.39 11.38
CA ALA A 6 -43.04 -40.81 12.69
C ALA A 6 -41.58 -40.36 12.84
N GLN A 7 -40.62 -41.18 12.42
CA GLN A 7 -39.20 -40.80 12.41
C GLN A 7 -38.94 -39.61 11.47
N ARG A 8 -39.62 -39.57 10.32
CA ARG A 8 -39.50 -38.45 9.39
C ARG A 8 -39.95 -37.13 10.01
N ARG A 9 -41.12 -37.12 10.67
CA ARG A 9 -41.62 -35.95 11.43
C ARG A 9 -40.72 -35.57 12.60
N ALA A 10 -40.13 -36.54 13.30
CA ALA A 10 -39.20 -36.28 14.39
C ALA A 10 -37.90 -35.63 13.90
N ASN A 11 -37.34 -36.13 12.79
CA ASN A 11 -36.16 -35.57 12.15
C ASN A 11 -36.39 -34.14 11.65
N GLU A 12 -37.56 -33.87 11.07
CA GLU A 12 -37.96 -32.52 10.65
C GLU A 12 -38.06 -31.54 11.84
N LYS A 13 -38.63 -31.97 12.98
CA LYS A 13 -38.68 -31.15 14.20
C LYS A 13 -37.29 -30.89 14.76
N HIS A 14 -36.43 -31.90 14.76
CA HIS A 14 -35.05 -31.77 15.24
C HIS A 14 -34.26 -30.82 14.34
N ALA A 15 -34.33 -30.98 13.00
CA ALA A 15 -33.66 -30.12 12.03
C ALA A 15 -34.05 -28.65 12.20
N LYS A 16 -35.35 -28.33 12.33
CA LYS A 16 -35.82 -26.96 12.58
C LYS A 16 -35.30 -26.38 13.91
N THR A 17 -35.13 -27.23 14.92
CA THR A 17 -34.61 -26.81 16.22
C THR A 17 -33.11 -26.53 16.16
N VAL A 18 -32.36 -27.37 15.44
CA VAL A 18 -30.92 -27.19 15.20
C VAL A 18 -30.68 -25.93 14.35
N GLU A 19 -31.43 -25.75 13.27
CA GLU A 19 -31.33 -24.57 12.39
C GLU A 19 -31.56 -23.26 13.15
N LYS A 20 -32.55 -23.22 14.06
CA LYS A 20 -32.78 -22.05 14.93
C LYS A 20 -31.63 -21.76 15.90
N ARG A 21 -30.85 -22.76 16.29
CA ARG A 21 -29.73 -22.64 17.25
C ARG A 21 -28.39 -22.33 16.59
N MET A 22 -28.21 -22.72 15.32
CA MET A 22 -26.94 -22.63 14.60
C MET A 22 -26.58 -21.20 14.16
N GLY A 23 -27.45 -20.20 14.36
CA GLY A 23 -27.18 -18.82 13.94
C GLY A 23 -27.04 -18.67 12.42
N LYS A 24 -26.47 -17.55 11.96
CA LYS A 24 -26.16 -17.36 10.54
C LYS A 24 -24.88 -18.13 10.18
N PRO A 25 -24.83 -18.83 9.03
CA PRO A 25 -23.64 -19.59 8.63
C PRO A 25 -22.44 -18.66 8.47
N GLU A 26 -21.24 -19.15 8.79
CA GLU A 26 -20.00 -18.35 8.72
C GLU A 26 -19.74 -17.80 7.31
N THR A 27 -20.25 -18.48 6.28
CA THR A 27 -20.20 -18.06 4.87
C THR A 27 -21.05 -16.81 4.58
N ALA A 28 -21.96 -16.41 5.49
CA ALA A 28 -22.74 -15.18 5.40
C ALA A 28 -21.98 -13.94 5.91
N TYR A 29 -20.84 -14.11 6.59
CA TYR A 29 -19.99 -12.98 6.93
C TYR A 29 -19.20 -12.57 5.69
N LYS A 30 -19.70 -11.55 4.99
CA LYS A 30 -18.93 -10.87 3.94
C LYS A 30 -17.59 -10.45 4.54
N LYS A 31 -16.51 -10.96 3.94
CA LYS A 31 -15.13 -10.61 4.29
C LYS A 31 -15.04 -9.09 4.42
N LYS A 32 -14.67 -8.60 5.62
CA LYS A 32 -14.52 -7.17 5.91
C LYS A 32 -13.70 -6.54 4.79
N GLU A 33 -14.31 -5.66 4.01
CA GLU A 33 -13.59 -4.96 2.95
C GLU A 33 -12.46 -4.17 3.60
N THR A 34 -11.24 -4.37 3.08
CA THR A 34 -10.07 -3.65 3.53
C THR A 34 -10.29 -2.17 3.22
N LYS A 35 -10.43 -1.35 4.26
CA LYS A 35 -10.56 0.10 4.10
C LYS A 35 -9.29 0.61 3.40
N LYS A 36 -9.45 1.10 2.18
CA LYS A 36 -8.35 1.73 1.42
C LYS A 36 -7.94 3.03 2.13
N SER A 37 -6.66 3.36 2.06
CA SER A 37 -6.18 4.68 2.48
C SER A 37 -6.93 5.77 1.72
N PRO A 38 -7.32 6.88 2.38
CA PRO A 38 -7.91 8.03 1.70
C PRO A 38 -6.91 8.72 0.75
N VAL A 39 -5.62 8.48 0.95
CA VAL A 39 -4.54 9.02 0.12
C VAL A 39 -4.01 7.92 -0.80
N GLY A 40 -4.13 8.15 -2.10
CA GLY A 40 -3.60 7.26 -3.13
C GLY A 40 -2.09 7.36 -3.31
N ILE A 41 -1.50 6.32 -3.90
CA ILE A 41 -0.05 6.22 -4.14
C ILE A 41 0.49 7.40 -4.96
N ALA A 42 -0.28 7.89 -5.95
CA ALA A 42 0.10 9.04 -6.76
C ALA A 42 0.31 10.32 -5.93
N ALA A 43 -0.54 10.55 -4.91
CA ALA A 43 -0.41 11.71 -4.04
C ALA A 43 0.83 11.59 -3.13
N VAL A 44 1.11 10.40 -2.61
CA VAL A 44 2.34 10.13 -1.84
C VAL A 44 3.57 10.35 -2.69
N ALA A 45 3.60 9.83 -3.92
CA ALA A 45 4.71 9.99 -4.84
C ALA A 45 4.97 11.47 -5.18
N LEU A 46 3.91 12.25 -5.41
CA LEU A 46 4.02 13.68 -5.68
C LEU A 46 4.59 14.44 -4.47
N LEU A 47 4.14 14.13 -3.25
CA LEU A 47 4.69 14.76 -2.04
C LEU A 47 6.18 14.45 -1.86
N ILE A 48 6.59 13.20 -2.08
CA ILE A 48 8.01 12.82 -2.05
C ILE A 48 8.80 13.61 -3.09
N PHE A 49 8.28 13.72 -4.31
CA PHE A 49 8.93 14.47 -5.38
C PHE A 49 9.09 15.96 -5.03
N VAL A 50 8.06 16.60 -4.49
CA VAL A 50 8.10 18.02 -4.10
C VAL A 50 9.17 18.28 -3.04
N VAL A 51 9.41 17.33 -2.14
CA VAL A 51 10.45 17.45 -1.10
C VAL A 51 11.85 17.15 -1.64
N ILE A 52 12.01 16.10 -2.46
CA ILE A 52 13.33 15.61 -2.88
C ILE A 52 13.87 16.37 -4.11
N ALA A 53 13.02 16.70 -5.08
CA ALA A 53 13.47 17.31 -6.33
C ALA A 53 14.22 18.64 -6.14
N PRO A 54 13.79 19.57 -5.27
CA PRO A 54 14.51 20.82 -5.03
C PRO A 54 15.91 20.58 -4.46
N LEU A 55 16.04 19.60 -3.54
CA LEU A 55 17.31 19.24 -2.92
C LEU A 55 18.32 18.71 -3.95
N LEU A 56 17.84 17.98 -4.96
CA LEU A 56 18.69 17.52 -6.06
C LEU A 56 19.04 18.65 -7.03
N ILE A 57 18.09 19.53 -7.33
CA ILE A 57 18.29 20.69 -8.22
C ILE A 57 19.28 21.69 -7.63
N GLU A 58 19.32 21.86 -6.30
CA GLU A 58 20.28 22.74 -5.64
C GLU A 58 21.73 22.33 -5.90
N GLN A 59 22.02 21.01 -5.94
CA GLN A 59 23.36 20.52 -6.23
C GLN A 59 23.78 20.84 -7.66
N LEU A 60 22.84 20.81 -8.61
CA LEU A 60 23.09 21.23 -10.00
C LEU A 60 23.48 22.71 -10.08
N ARG A 61 22.95 23.57 -9.20
CA ARG A 61 23.32 25.00 -9.15
C ARG A 61 24.76 25.22 -8.69
N LEU A 62 25.31 24.32 -7.88
CA LEU A 62 26.68 24.42 -7.37
C LEU A 62 27.72 23.95 -8.39
N ILE A 63 27.33 23.16 -9.41
CA ILE A 63 28.24 22.61 -10.42
C ILE A 63 29.10 23.70 -11.10
N PRO A 64 28.55 24.83 -11.58
CA PRO A 64 29.38 25.86 -12.21
C PRO A 64 30.39 26.47 -11.25
N ALA A 65 30.01 26.73 -10.00
CA ALA A 65 30.90 27.32 -9.00
C ALA A 65 32.02 26.34 -8.57
N VAL A 66 31.69 25.05 -8.46
CA VAL A 66 32.67 24.00 -8.20
C VAL A 66 33.61 23.87 -9.39
N TRP A 67 33.10 23.92 -10.61
CA TRP A 67 33.91 23.87 -11.83
C TRP A 67 34.88 25.05 -11.92
N THR A 68 34.42 26.29 -11.68
CA THR A 68 35.29 27.46 -11.69
C THR A 68 36.34 27.40 -10.59
N PHE A 69 35.99 26.91 -9.40
CA PHE A 69 36.94 26.69 -8.32
C PHE A 69 38.03 25.67 -8.71
N ILE A 70 37.64 24.54 -9.31
CA ILE A 70 38.60 23.52 -9.78
C ILE A 70 39.50 24.10 -10.88
N MET A 71 38.95 24.82 -11.85
CA MET A 71 39.74 25.44 -12.92
C MET A 71 40.72 26.49 -12.37
N ASP A 72 40.31 27.31 -11.41
CA ASP A 72 41.20 28.29 -10.77
C ASP A 72 42.31 27.61 -9.96
N LEU A 73 42.01 26.50 -9.28
CA LEU A 73 43.01 25.69 -8.60
C LEU A 73 44.02 25.10 -9.58
N LEU A 74 43.56 24.51 -10.69
CA LEU A 74 44.42 23.96 -11.74
C LEU A 74 45.29 25.03 -12.40
N ALA A 75 44.75 26.24 -12.60
CA ALA A 75 45.49 27.37 -13.16
C ALA A 75 46.60 27.85 -12.21
N ARG A 76 46.32 27.90 -10.90
CA ARG A 76 47.31 28.29 -9.88
C ARG A 76 48.49 27.35 -9.77
N ILE A 77 48.28 26.05 -10.02
CA ILE A 77 49.35 25.05 -10.04
C ILE A 77 49.98 24.85 -11.43
N GLY A 78 49.61 25.69 -12.41
CA GLY A 78 50.22 25.70 -13.75
C GLY A 78 49.81 24.55 -14.66
N LEU A 79 48.77 23.79 -14.30
CA LEU A 79 48.27 22.67 -15.13
C LEU A 79 47.33 23.13 -16.25
N VAL A 80 46.76 24.33 -16.14
CA VAL A 80 45.83 24.92 -17.11
C VAL A 80 46.21 26.39 -17.32
N SER A 81 46.20 26.85 -18.58
CA SER A 81 46.38 28.28 -18.88
C SER A 81 45.10 29.05 -18.53
N LYS A 82 45.27 30.24 -17.94
CA LYS A 82 44.18 31.23 -17.79
C LYS A 82 43.60 31.63 -19.13
#